data_AF-A0A2G6G917-F1
#
_entry.id   AF-A0A2G6G917-F1
#
_cell.length_a   1.000
_cell.length_b   1.000
_cell.length_c   1.000
_cell.angle_alpha   90.00
_cell.angle_beta   90.00
_cell.angle_gamma   90.00
#
_symmetry.space_group_name_H-M   'P 1'
#
loop_
_entity.id
_entity.type
_entity.pdbx_description
1 polymer ?
#
loop_
_entity_poly.entity_id
_entity_poly.type
_entity_poly.pdbx_seq_one_letter_code
_entity_poly.pdbx_strand_id
1 'polypeptide(L)'
;MKKFYVSIVLFLVSNNLLLAEGDGGAAFEEGVKTFTQKITDVFLTPILTLLVAASVIYFVWGLVMFLKNAGEDGDRQNAKRHMLWGMFGLFIVFSVWGIMKIIMDTVNFYG
;
A
#
# COMPACT_ATOMS: atom_id res chain seq x y z
N MET A 1 -4.11 -26.68 -4.73
CA MET A 1 -4.93 -26.58 -3.49
C MET A 1 -5.75 -25.28 -3.39
N LYS A 2 -5.19 -24.08 -3.60
CA LYS A 2 -5.97 -22.81 -3.58
C LYS A 2 -7.13 -22.75 -4.59
N LYS A 3 -7.01 -23.41 -5.75
CA LYS A 3 -8.05 -23.43 -6.80
C LYS A 3 -9.32 -24.23 -6.40
N PHE A 4 -9.21 -25.17 -5.46
CA PHE A 4 -10.35 -25.99 -5.00
C PHE A 4 -11.27 -25.19 -4.06
N TYR A 5 -10.69 -24.41 -3.15
CA TYR A 5 -11.41 -23.47 -2.29
C TYR A 5 -12.14 -22.40 -3.10
N VAL A 6 -11.50 -21.86 -4.13
CA VAL A 6 -12.11 -20.82 -4.98
C VAL A 6 -13.34 -21.39 -5.72
N SER A 7 -13.28 -22.61 -6.27
CA SER A 7 -14.44 -23.25 -6.89
C SER A 7 -15.55 -23.63 -5.90
N ILE A 8 -15.21 -24.07 -4.69
CA ILE A 8 -16.20 -24.38 -3.64
C ILE A 8 -16.89 -23.11 -3.13
N VAL A 9 -16.14 -22.03 -2.95
CA VAL A 9 -16.68 -20.72 -2.54
C VAL A 9 -17.54 -20.14 -3.66
N LEU A 10 -17.10 -20.23 -4.92
CA LEU A 10 -17.92 -19.83 -6.08
C LEU A 10 -19.22 -20.64 -6.18
N PHE A 11 -19.16 -21.95 -5.98
CA PHE A 11 -20.35 -22.82 -6.02
C PHE A 11 -21.34 -22.50 -4.89
N LEU A 12 -20.87 -22.25 -3.67
CA LEU A 12 -21.72 -21.85 -2.54
C LEU A 12 -22.31 -20.45 -2.71
N VAL A 13 -21.53 -19.51 -3.25
CA VAL A 13 -21.99 -18.15 -3.54
C VAL A 13 -23.05 -18.15 -4.65
N SER A 14 -22.85 -18.88 -5.74
CA SER A 14 -23.85 -19.02 -6.81
C SER A 14 -25.14 -19.72 -6.35
N ASN A 15 -25.06 -20.69 -5.43
CA ASN A 15 -26.24 -21.32 -4.84
C ASN A 15 -26.99 -20.41 -3.87
N ASN A 16 -26.30 -19.53 -3.16
CA ASN A 16 -26.94 -18.55 -2.27
C ASN A 16 -27.51 -17.35 -3.04
N LEU A 17 -27.02 -17.10 -4.26
CA LEU A 17 -27.52 -16.08 -5.19
C LEU A 17 -28.84 -16.50 -5.87
N LEU A 18 -29.04 -17.81 -6.10
CA LEU A 18 -30.30 -18.37 -6.63
C LEU A 18 -31.46 -18.34 -5.62
N LEU A 19 -31.18 -18.14 -4.32
CA LEU A 19 -32.19 -17.96 -3.27
C LEU A 19 -32.37 -16.50 -2.85
N ALA A 20 -31.59 -15.59 -3.44
CA ALA A 20 -31.57 -14.16 -3.17
C ALA A 20 -32.05 -13.35 -4.39
N GLU A 21 -33.02 -13.87 -5.14
CA GLU A 21 -33.80 -13.10 -6.11
C GLU A 21 -34.78 -12.11 -5.43
N GLY A 22 -34.57 -11.84 -4.14
CA GLY A 22 -35.20 -10.74 -3.41
C GLY A 22 -34.12 -9.78 -2.91
N ASP A 23 -33.97 -8.66 -3.61
CA ASP A 23 -33.61 -7.29 -3.16
C ASP A 23 -32.51 -7.08 -2.07
N GLY A 24 -32.47 -7.86 -0.99
CA GLY A 24 -31.56 -7.66 0.14
C GLY A 24 -30.08 -8.03 -0.08
N GLY A 25 -29.75 -8.83 -1.10
CA GLY A 25 -28.37 -9.27 -1.35
C GLY A 25 -27.45 -8.17 -1.91
N ALA A 26 -27.97 -7.37 -2.85
CA ALA A 26 -27.22 -6.28 -3.49
C ALA A 26 -26.94 -5.11 -2.53
N ALA A 27 -27.89 -4.78 -1.65
CA ALA A 27 -27.73 -3.73 -0.64
C ALA A 27 -26.67 -4.09 0.42
N PHE A 28 -26.57 -5.37 0.81
CA PHE A 28 -25.51 -5.84 1.69
C PHE A 28 -24.14 -5.82 1.01
N GLU A 29 -24.06 -6.21 -0.26
CA GLU A 29 -22.82 -6.17 -1.05
C GLU A 29 -22.31 -4.73 -1.25
N GLU A 30 -23.19 -3.78 -1.59
CA GLU A 30 -22.86 -2.36 -1.65
C GLU A 30 -22.45 -1.81 -0.28
N GLY A 31 -23.13 -2.22 0.80
CA GLY A 31 -22.79 -1.83 2.16
C GLY A 31 -21.38 -2.29 2.56
N VAL A 32 -21.01 -3.53 2.23
CA VAL A 32 -19.66 -4.08 2.49
C VAL A 32 -18.61 -3.37 1.63
N LYS A 33 -18.86 -3.17 0.33
CA LYS A 33 -17.95 -2.42 -0.56
C LYS A 33 -17.72 -0.99 -0.06
N THR A 34 -18.79 -0.30 0.34
CA THR A 34 -18.72 1.07 0.86
C THR A 34 -17.96 1.12 2.18
N PHE A 35 -18.15 0.14 3.07
CA PHE A 35 -17.46 0.08 4.35
C PHE A 35 -15.96 -0.18 4.17
N THR A 36 -15.59 -1.11 3.29
CA THR A 36 -14.19 -1.39 2.96
C THR A 36 -13.52 -0.18 2.30
N GLN A 37 -14.17 0.46 1.33
CA GLN A 37 -13.64 1.66 0.66
C GLN A 37 -13.44 2.82 1.64
N LYS A 38 -14.42 3.09 2.51
CA LYS A 38 -14.29 4.15 3.52
C LYS A 38 -13.14 3.91 4.48
N ILE A 39 -12.91 2.66 4.90
CA ILE A 39 -11.78 2.34 5.79
C ILE A 39 -10.45 2.52 5.05
N THR A 40 -10.35 2.02 3.83
CA THR A 40 -9.10 2.17 3.06
C THR A 40 -8.80 3.64 2.78
N ASP A 41 -9.78 4.43 2.34
CA ASP A 41 -9.54 5.82 1.96
C ASP A 41 -9.27 6.74 3.15
N VAL A 42 -9.90 6.49 4.30
CA VAL A 42 -9.72 7.33 5.50
C VAL A 42 -8.41 7.01 6.23
N PHE A 43 -7.92 5.77 6.17
CA PHE A 43 -6.72 5.39 6.91
C PHE A 43 -5.48 5.27 6.04
N LEU A 44 -5.53 4.55 4.90
CA LEU A 44 -4.33 4.33 4.08
C LEU A 44 -3.86 5.63 3.42
N THR A 45 -4.74 6.38 2.78
CA THR A 45 -4.38 7.58 1.99
C THR A 45 -3.66 8.65 2.81
N PRO A 46 -4.18 9.08 3.98
CA PRO A 46 -3.50 10.10 4.78
C PRO A 46 -2.24 9.57 5.48
N ILE A 47 -2.23 8.32 5.98
CA ILE A 47 -1.01 7.72 6.59
C ILE A 47 0.09 7.61 5.55
N LEU A 48 -0.23 7.14 4.34
CA LEU A 48 0.74 7.01 3.27
C LEU A 48 1.30 8.38 2.89
N THR A 49 0.44 9.38 2.71
CA THR A 49 0.85 10.76 2.38
C THR A 49 1.78 11.34 3.45
N LEU A 50 1.47 11.13 4.73
CA LEU A 50 2.34 11.53 5.86
C LEU A 50 3.68 10.80 5.84
N LEU A 51 3.67 9.49 5.56
CA LEU A 51 4.87 8.67 5.49
C LEU A 51 5.80 9.12 4.35
N VAL A 52 5.24 9.48 3.20
CA VAL A 52 6.00 10.05 2.08
C VAL A 52 6.63 11.37 2.48
N ALA A 53 5.84 12.30 3.04
CA ALA A 53 6.35 13.60 3.46
C ALA A 53 7.48 13.47 4.49
N ALA A 54 7.30 12.64 5.52
CA ALA A 54 8.32 12.37 6.53
C ALA A 54 9.57 11.73 5.92
N SER A 55 9.42 10.75 5.03
CA SER A 55 10.55 10.07 4.37
C SER A 55 11.37 11.03 3.51
N VAL A 56 10.72 11.93 2.76
CA VAL A 56 11.42 12.94 1.95
C VAL A 56 12.22 13.89 2.83
N ILE A 57 11.65 14.34 3.96
CA ILE A 57 12.36 15.22 4.91
C ILE A 57 13.61 14.51 5.47
N TYR A 58 13.46 13.26 5.92
CA TYR A 58 14.59 12.48 6.44
C TYR A 58 15.66 12.21 5.37
N PHE A 59 15.25 11.95 4.13
CA PHE A 59 16.15 11.75 3.01
C PHE A 59 16.98 13.01 2.71
N VAL A 60 16.32 14.17 2.62
CA VAL A 60 17.00 15.46 2.36
C VAL A 60 17.94 15.80 3.52
N TRP A 61 17.53 15.60 4.77
CA TRP A 61 18.38 15.86 5.93
C TRP A 61 19.63 14.96 5.96
N GLY A 62 19.47 13.67 5.65
CA GLY A 62 20.59 12.73 5.50
C GLY A 62 21.53 13.11 4.36
N LEU A 63 21.00 13.59 3.23
CA LEU A 63 21.80 14.05 2.09
C LEU A 63 22.62 15.30 2.44
N VAL A 64 22.02 16.29 3.09
CA VAL A 64 22.71 17.52 3.50
C VAL A 64 23.83 17.20 4.50
N MET A 65 23.57 16.32 5.48
CA MET A 65 24.58 15.88 6.43
C MET A 65 25.74 15.14 5.73
N PHE A 66 25.42 14.30 4.74
CA PHE A 66 26.43 13.61 3.93
C PHE A 66 27.32 14.57 3.13
N LEU A 67 26.73 15.60 2.52
CA LEU A 67 27.47 16.61 1.77
C LEU A 67 28.35 17.47 2.69
N LYS A 68 27.85 17.85 3.87
CA LYS A 68 28.59 18.66 4.84
C LYS A 68 29.78 17.91 5.45
N ASN A 69 29.60 16.60 5.70
CA ASN A 69 30.59 15.75 6.36
C ASN A 69 31.51 15.01 5.37
N ALA A 70 31.50 15.38 4.08
CA ALA A 70 32.27 14.70 3.05
C ALA A 70 33.80 14.83 3.23
N GLY A 71 34.28 15.77 4.06
CA GLY A 71 35.69 16.10 4.27
C GLY A 71 36.34 15.57 5.55
N GLU A 72 35.59 15.02 6.53
CA GLU A 72 36.15 14.48 7.78
C GLU A 72 35.81 12.99 7.94
N ASP A 73 36.84 12.14 8.07
CA ASP A 73 36.71 10.67 8.03
C ASP A 73 35.88 10.08 9.18
N GLY A 74 35.88 10.72 10.35
CA GLY A 74 35.10 10.28 11.52
C GLY A 74 33.60 10.47 11.32
N ASP A 75 33.19 11.57 10.70
CA ASP A 75 31.79 11.96 10.57
C ASP A 75 31.11 11.35 9.33
N ARG A 76 31.94 10.77 8.45
CA ARG A 76 31.53 10.03 7.26
C ARG A 76 30.78 8.73 7.58
N GLN A 77 31.12 8.03 8.67
CA GLN A 77 30.40 6.82 9.08
C GLN A 77 28.98 7.14 9.59
N ASN A 78 28.85 8.22 10.37
CA ASN A 78 27.56 8.69 10.87
C ASN A 78 26.66 9.21 9.75
N ALA A 79 27.24 9.95 8.80
CA ALA A 79 26.54 10.42 7.61
C ALA A 79 26.06 9.27 6.71
N LYS A 80 26.88 8.22 6.51
CA LYS A 80 26.46 7.01 5.77
C LYS A 80 25.26 6.31 6.43
N ARG A 81 25.23 6.22 7.76
CA ARG A 81 24.07 5.64 8.48
C ARG A 81 22.81 6.48 8.32
N HIS A 82 22.91 7.81 8.33
CA HIS A 82 21.76 8.70 8.07
C HIS A 82 21.26 8.58 6.62
N MET A 83 22.16 8.46 5.65
CA MET A 83 21.80 8.21 4.25
C MET A 83 21.08 6.86 4.07
N LEU A 84 21.53 5.80 4.76
CA LEU A 84 20.87 4.49 4.74
C LEU A 84 19.45 4.56 5.31
N TRP A 85 19.23 5.29 6.41
CA TRP A 85 17.90 5.50 6.98
C TRP A 85 16.95 6.23 6.02
N GLY A 86 17.44 7.26 5.32
CA GLY A 86 16.67 7.93 4.26
C GLY A 86 16.35 7.03 3.07
N MET A 87 17.31 6.21 2.64
CA MET A 87 17.13 5.27 1.53
C MET A 87 16.10 4.17 1.85
N PHE A 88 16.08 3.66 3.08
CA PHE A 88 15.03 2.74 3.53
C PHE A 88 13.64 3.40 3.54
N GLY A 89 13.53 4.67 3.95
CA GLY A 89 12.28 5.42 3.88
C GLY A 89 11.77 5.58 2.45
N LEU A 90 12.65 5.94 1.53
CA LEU A 90 12.31 6.06 0.11
C LEU A 90 11.94 4.71 -0.52
N PHE A 91 12.64 3.64 -0.15
CA PHE A 91 12.37 2.28 -0.62
C PHE A 91 10.97 1.80 -0.21
N ILE A 92 10.54 2.06 1.02
CA ILE A 92 9.19 1.69 1.50
C ILE A 92 8.12 2.40 0.68
N VAL A 93 8.26 3.71 0.47
CA VAL A 93 7.31 4.51 -0.33
C VAL A 93 7.24 4.01 -1.77
N PHE A 94 8.40 3.78 -2.40
CA PHE A 94 8.47 3.24 -3.76
C PHE A 94 7.86 1.84 -3.87
N SER A 95 8.09 0.99 -2.87
CA SER A 95 7.56 -0.38 -2.83
C SER A 95 6.03 -0.36 -2.74
N VAL A 96 5.46 0.46 -1.85
CA VAL A 96 4.00 0.58 -1.72
C VAL A 96 3.38 1.15 -3.00
N TRP A 97 3.95 2.22 -3.56
CA TRP A 97 3.45 2.81 -4.80
C TRP A 97 3.55 1.85 -6.00
N GLY A 98 4.68 1.15 -6.11
CA GLY A 98 4.90 0.15 -7.17
C GLY A 98 3.95 -1.02 -7.07
N ILE A 99 3.75 -1.57 -5.87
CA ILE A 99 2.80 -2.67 -5.64
C ILE A 99 1.37 -2.19 -5.92
N MET A 100 0.98 -1.00 -5.44
CA MET A 100 -0.35 -0.45 -5.71
C MET A 100 -0.60 -0.29 -7.20
N LYS A 101 0.37 0.24 -7.95
CA LYS A 101 0.28 0.39 -9.39
C LYS A 101 0.17 -0.95 -10.10
N ILE A 102 0.98 -1.95 -9.73
CA ILE A 102 0.90 -3.30 -10.32
C ILE A 102 -0.48 -3.92 -10.07
N ILE A 103 -1.01 -3.77 -8.85
CA ILE A 103 -2.34 -4.29 -8.52
C ILE A 103 -3.41 -3.55 -9.32
N MET A 104 -3.38 -2.22 -9.38
CA MET A 104 -4.33 -1.42 -10.16
C MET A 104 -4.26 -1.75 -11.65
N ASP A 105 -3.05 -1.88 -12.21
CA ASP A 105 -2.84 -2.26 -13.60
C ASP A 105 -3.36 -3.68 -13.85
N THR A 106 -3.08 -4.63 -12.96
CA THR A 106 -3.55 -6.03 -13.10
C THR A 106 -5.06 -6.15 -12.97
N VAL A 107 -5.68 -5.37 -12.09
CA VAL A 107 -7.13 -5.36 -11.87
C VAL A 107 -7.85 -4.62 -13.00
N ASN A 108 -7.31 -3.50 -13.50
CA ASN A 108 -7.83 -2.83 -14.70
C ASN A 108 -7.63 -3.66 -15.98
N PHE A 109 -6.57 -4.46 -16.07
CA PHE A 109 -6.34 -5.36 -17.20
C PHE A 109 -7.34 -6.53 -17.24
N TYR A 110 -8.04 -6.78 -16.12
CA TYR A 110 -9.09 -7.80 -16.01
C TYR A 110 -10.51 -7.22 -16.09
N GLY A 111 -10.65 -5.93 -16.37
CA GLY A 111 -11.92 -5.23 -16.64
C GLY A 111 -12.27 -5.20 -18.12
#